data_AF-A0A7V2LPX0-F1
#
_entry.id   AF-A0A7V2LPX0-F1
#
_cell.length_a   1.000
_cell.length_b   1.000
_cell.length_c   1.000
_cell.angle_alpha   90.00
_cell.angle_beta   90.00
_cell.angle_gamma   90.00
#
_symmetry.space_group_name_H-M   'P 1'
#
loop_
_entity.id
_entity.type
_entity.pdbx_description
1 polymer ?
#
loop_
_entity_poly.entity_id
_entity_poly.type
_entity_poly.pdbx_seq_one_letter_code
_entity_poly.pdbx_strand_id
1 'polypeptide(L)'
;MSELGLVAPFWVIVMIWLAKVVLLAFLSAFLAWLGIRALDALTPHIPHRERIGEDPVAIGFFIAGFFIFIGLVIHGAITALTAVTTPIVWYILDFRTWGLLAISFVVSLLVGVALFYIVDKITPKIPFANIKKSPLAAGIHIFGYLVFLGLILHAALTGPL
;
A
#
# COMPACT_ATOMS: atom_id res chain seq x y z
N MET A 1 1.38 -9.20 -43.23
CA MET A 1 1.86 -9.53 -41.87
C MET A 1 2.90 -8.50 -41.52
N SER A 2 2.47 -7.42 -40.86
CA SER A 2 3.34 -6.34 -40.41
C SER A 2 4.00 -6.76 -39.09
N GLU A 3 5.32 -6.81 -39.09
CA GLU A 3 6.12 -7.21 -37.94
C GLU A 3 5.83 -6.29 -36.76
N LEU A 4 5.32 -6.88 -35.67
CA LEU A 4 5.21 -6.26 -34.35
C LEU A 4 6.61 -6.22 -33.71
N GLY A 5 7.51 -5.46 -34.32
CA GLY A 5 8.79 -5.09 -33.71
C GLY A 5 8.56 -3.92 -32.76
N LEU A 6 9.01 -4.05 -31.51
CA LEU A 6 9.15 -2.94 -30.57
C LEU A 6 9.75 -1.71 -31.27
N VAL A 7 8.99 -0.62 -31.40
CA VAL A 7 9.44 0.62 -32.06
C VAL A 7 10.57 1.32 -31.27
N ALA A 8 10.82 0.91 -30.02
CA ALA A 8 11.83 1.48 -29.13
C ALA A 8 12.93 0.46 -28.76
N PRO A 9 14.20 0.90 -28.61
CA PRO A 9 15.28 0.07 -28.10
C PRO A 9 14.97 -0.50 -26.70
N PHE A 10 15.44 -1.71 -26.42
CA PHE A 10 15.20 -2.39 -25.13
C PHE A 10 15.56 -1.53 -23.91
N TRP A 11 16.69 -0.81 -23.95
CA TRP A 11 17.10 0.07 -22.85
C TRP A 11 16.08 1.18 -22.58
N VAL A 12 15.47 1.75 -23.63
CA VAL A 12 14.44 2.79 -23.48
C VAL A 12 13.22 2.23 -22.75
N ILE A 13 12.84 1.00 -23.06
CA ILE A 13 11.72 0.32 -22.40
C ILE A 13 12.05 0.05 -20.93
N VAL A 14 13.25 -0.43 -20.64
CA VAL A 14 13.72 -0.63 -19.25
C VAL A 14 13.69 0.68 -18.47
N MET A 15 14.13 1.79 -19.07
CA MET A 15 14.11 3.10 -18.40
C MET A 15 12.69 3.61 -18.14
N ILE A 16 11.78 3.47 -19.10
CA ILE A 16 10.38 3.88 -18.94
C ILE A 16 9.70 3.05 -17.85
N TRP A 17 9.92 1.74 -17.87
CA TRP A 17 9.41 0.82 -16.85
C TRP A 17 9.97 1.15 -15.48
N LEU A 18 11.29 1.36 -15.37
CA LEU A 18 11.94 1.72 -14.11
C LEU A 18 11.37 3.03 -13.56
N ALA A 19 11.19 4.04 -14.41
CA ALA A 19 10.57 5.31 -14.02
C ALA A 19 9.15 5.11 -13.48
N LYS A 20 8.34 4.27 -14.14
CA LYS A 20 6.98 3.92 -13.67
C LYS A 20 7.00 3.21 -12.32
N VAL A 21 7.84 2.19 -12.15
CA VAL A 21 7.96 1.44 -10.89
C VAL A 21 8.40 2.35 -9.74
N VAL A 22 9.40 3.20 -9.97
CA VAL A 22 9.88 4.18 -8.98
C VAL A 22 8.76 5.16 -8.61
N LEU A 23 8.04 5.70 -9.60
CA LEU A 23 6.94 6.63 -9.37
C LEU A 23 5.81 5.99 -8.55
N LEU A 24 5.42 4.75 -8.90
CA LEU A 24 4.40 4.00 -8.17
C LEU A 24 4.86 3.66 -6.75
N ALA A 25 6.13 3.28 -6.56
CA ALA A 25 6.68 3.01 -5.23
C ALA A 25 6.65 4.27 -4.34
N PHE A 26 7.02 5.44 -4.87
CA PHE A 26 6.93 6.70 -4.14
C PHE A 26 5.49 7.07 -3.81
N LEU A 27 4.57 6.94 -4.77
CA LEU A 27 3.15 7.20 -4.54
C LEU A 27 2.59 6.27 -3.46
N SER A 28 2.89 4.98 -3.53
CA SER A 28 2.44 4.01 -2.54
C SER A 28 3.06 4.25 -1.18
N ALA A 29 4.34 4.62 -1.09
CA ALA A 29 4.96 5.03 0.16
C ALA A 29 4.23 6.23 0.79
N PHE A 30 3.85 7.21 -0.04
CA PHE A 30 3.04 8.34 0.38
C PHE A 30 1.64 7.91 0.86
N LEU A 31 0.97 6.99 0.14
CA LEU A 31 -0.31 6.42 0.56
C LEU A 31 -0.21 5.64 1.88
N ALA A 32 0.83 4.83 2.09
CA ALA A 32 1.05 4.15 3.35
C ALA A 32 1.21 5.14 4.51
N TRP A 33 2.02 6.19 4.31
CA TRP A 33 2.16 7.26 5.30
C TRP A 33 0.85 7.99 5.59
N LEU A 34 0.05 8.31 4.56
CA LEU A 34 -1.28 8.87 4.72
C LEU A 34 -2.22 7.92 5.45
N GLY A 35 -2.19 6.63 5.13
CA GLY A 35 -2.98 5.58 5.76
C GLY A 35 -2.71 5.49 7.25
N ILE A 36 -1.43 5.49 7.65
CA ILE A 36 -1.04 5.49 9.08
C ILE A 36 -1.53 6.76 9.78
N ARG A 37 -1.38 7.93 9.16
CA ARG A 37 -1.90 9.19 9.74
C ARG A 37 -3.41 9.19 9.86
N ALA A 38 -4.10 8.64 8.87
CA ALA A 38 -5.55 8.54 8.89
C ALA A 38 -6.03 7.54 9.94
N LEU A 39 -5.32 6.42 10.13
CA LEU A 39 -5.58 5.50 11.24
C LEU A 39 -5.46 6.20 12.58
N ASP A 40 -4.37 6.92 12.87
CA ASP A 40 -4.23 7.68 14.12
C ASP A 40 -5.39 8.67 14.33
N ALA A 41 -5.81 9.37 13.27
CA ALA A 41 -6.91 10.33 13.34
C ALA A 41 -8.28 9.66 13.53
N LEU A 42 -8.50 8.49 12.92
CA LEU A 42 -9.75 7.75 12.99
C LEU A 42 -9.86 6.89 14.25
N THR A 43 -8.74 6.50 14.87
CA THR A 43 -8.69 5.78 16.15
C THR A 43 -7.92 6.59 17.21
N PRO A 44 -8.41 7.79 17.60
CA PRO A 44 -7.67 8.75 18.43
C PRO A 44 -7.35 8.23 19.85
N HIS A 45 -8.04 7.17 20.28
CA HIS A 45 -7.77 6.55 21.58
C HIS A 45 -6.50 5.69 21.60
N ILE A 46 -5.86 5.41 20.45
CA ILE A 46 -4.57 4.72 20.35
C ILE A 46 -3.57 5.60 19.60
N PRO A 47 -2.55 6.16 20.29
CA PRO A 47 -1.51 6.94 19.63
C PRO A 47 -0.46 6.00 19.00
N HIS A 48 -0.75 5.40 17.84
CA HIS A 48 0.10 4.33 17.27
C HIS A 48 1.52 4.81 17.00
N ARG A 49 1.68 5.97 16.36
CA ARG A 49 3.01 6.49 15.98
C ARG A 49 3.90 6.79 17.18
N GLU A 50 3.33 7.33 18.25
CA GLU A 50 4.08 7.58 19.48
C GLU A 50 4.48 6.26 20.13
N ARG A 51 3.53 5.33 20.28
CA ARG A 51 3.77 4.01 20.87
C ARG A 51 4.81 3.20 20.15
N ILE A 52 4.82 3.20 18.81
CA ILE A 52 5.82 2.46 18.04
C ILE A 52 7.23 2.96 18.33
N GLY A 53 7.41 4.27 18.53
CA GLY A 53 8.72 4.87 18.82
C GLY A 53 9.30 4.52 20.20
N GLU A 54 8.51 3.97 21.11
CA GLU A 54 8.92 3.65 22.48
C GLU A 54 9.72 2.34 22.58
N ASP A 55 9.62 1.45 21.59
CA ASP A 55 10.20 0.10 21.66
C ASP A 55 10.87 -0.31 20.33
N PRO A 56 12.14 -0.75 20.33
CA PRO A 56 12.86 -1.10 19.11
C PRO A 56 12.26 -2.30 18.37
N VAL A 57 11.58 -3.23 19.06
CA VAL A 57 10.92 -4.36 18.42
C VAL A 57 9.67 -3.88 17.67
N ALA A 58 8.89 -2.97 18.26
CA ALA A 58 7.78 -2.31 17.60
C ALA A 58 8.21 -1.54 16.34
N ILE A 59 9.33 -0.81 16.41
CA ILE A 59 9.95 -0.15 15.24
C ILE A 59 10.32 -1.19 14.18
N GLY A 60 10.91 -2.32 14.59
CA GLY A 60 11.26 -3.42 13.71
C GLY A 60 10.05 -3.96 12.93
N PHE A 61 8.92 -4.18 13.62
CA PHE A 61 7.66 -4.57 12.97
C PHE A 61 7.17 -3.52 11.99
N PHE A 62 7.22 -2.24 12.37
CA PHE A 62 6.83 -1.15 11.48
C PHE A 62 7.66 -1.15 10.18
N ILE A 63 8.99 -1.23 10.29
CA ILE A 63 9.90 -1.27 9.13
C ILE A 63 9.65 -2.50 8.27
N ALA A 64 9.49 -3.68 8.89
CA ALA A 64 9.21 -4.92 8.17
C ALA A 64 7.89 -4.83 7.37
N GLY A 65 6.84 -4.27 7.98
CA GLY A 65 5.55 -4.09 7.32
C GLY A 65 5.65 -3.13 6.13
N PHE A 66 6.45 -2.08 6.27
CA PHE A 66 6.70 -1.13 5.18
C PHE A 66 7.46 -1.78 4.03
N PHE A 67 8.47 -2.61 4.29
CA PHE A 67 9.17 -3.37 3.25
C PHE A 67 8.26 -4.35 2.53
N ILE A 68 7.41 -5.09 3.25
CA ILE A 68 6.44 -6.00 2.64
C ILE A 68 5.46 -5.21 1.76
N PHE A 69 4.95 -4.08 2.27
CA PHE A 69 4.04 -3.20 1.54
C PHE A 69 4.65 -2.73 0.22
N ILE A 70 5.87 -2.17 0.25
CA ILE A 70 6.58 -1.72 -0.96
C ILE A 70 6.85 -2.90 -1.90
N GLY A 71 7.24 -4.06 -1.37
CA GLY A 71 7.43 -5.27 -2.15
C GLY A 71 6.18 -5.71 -2.90
N LEU A 72 5.01 -5.69 -2.26
CA LEU A 72 3.73 -6.04 -2.89
C LEU A 72 3.33 -5.07 -3.99
N VAL A 73 3.55 -3.76 -3.78
CA VAL A 73 3.31 -2.72 -4.78
C VAL A 73 4.22 -2.89 -5.98
N ILE A 74 5.53 -3.04 -5.76
CA ILE A 74 6.49 -3.27 -6.83
C ILE A 74 6.12 -4.54 -7.58
N HIS A 75 5.85 -5.64 -6.87
CA HIS A 75 5.40 -6.88 -7.48
C HIS A 75 4.17 -6.67 -8.37
N GLY A 76 3.16 -5.92 -7.89
CA GLY A 76 1.98 -5.60 -8.68
C GLY A 76 2.28 -4.77 -9.92
N ALA A 77 3.09 -3.73 -9.77
CA ALA A 77 3.51 -2.86 -10.87
C ALA A 77 4.30 -3.60 -11.96
N ILE A 78 5.08 -4.61 -11.57
CA ILE A 78 5.87 -5.44 -12.48
C ILE A 78 5.01 -6.51 -13.16
N THR A 79 4.10 -7.16 -12.43
CA THR A 79 3.21 -8.18 -13.01
C THR A 79 2.24 -7.59 -14.02
N ALA A 80 1.87 -6.31 -13.85
CA ALA A 80 1.01 -5.56 -14.76
C ALA A 80 1.70 -5.11 -16.07
N LEU A 81 2.79 -5.76 -16.49
CA LEU A 81 3.55 -5.38 -17.68
C LEU A 81 2.75 -5.63 -18.96
N THR A 82 1.92 -4.66 -19.32
CA THR A 82 1.33 -4.55 -20.65
C THR A 82 2.40 -4.13 -21.64
N ALA A 83 2.42 -4.74 -22.83
CA ALA A 83 3.28 -4.30 -23.93
C ALA A 83 3.18 -2.77 -24.10
N VAL A 84 4.33 -2.08 -24.17
CA VAL A 84 4.41 -0.62 -24.39
C VAL A 84 3.91 -0.32 -25.80
N THR A 85 2.58 -0.28 -25.94
CA THR A 85 1.86 -0.08 -27.20
C THR A 85 1.21 1.30 -27.25
N THR A 86 1.13 1.98 -26.10
CA THR A 86 0.61 3.33 -25.94
C THR A 86 1.75 4.36 -25.89
N PRO A 87 1.48 5.63 -26.20
CA PRO A 87 2.49 6.69 -26.06
C PRO A 87 3.02 6.74 -24.62
N ILE A 88 4.33 6.98 -24.47
CA ILE A 88 5.09 6.86 -23.21
C ILE A 88 4.41 7.58 -22.03
N VAL A 89 3.89 8.78 -22.26
CA VAL A 89 3.20 9.57 -21.22
C VAL A 89 1.97 8.84 -20.69
N TRP A 90 1.16 8.24 -21.58
CA TRP A 90 -0.04 7.51 -21.21
C TRP A 90 0.25 6.15 -20.58
N TYR A 91 1.42 5.57 -20.84
CA TYR A 91 1.88 4.36 -20.17
C TYR A 91 2.23 4.61 -18.69
N ILE A 92 2.81 5.79 -18.39
CA ILE A 92 3.20 6.20 -17.03
C ILE A 92 2.00 6.80 -16.28
N LEU A 93 1.27 7.73 -16.90
CA LEU A 93 0.13 8.44 -16.34
C LEU A 93 -1.20 7.80 -16.79
N ASP A 94 -1.33 6.50 -16.57
CA ASP A 94 -2.60 5.82 -16.79
C ASP A 94 -3.60 6.19 -15.69
N PHE A 95 -4.45 7.18 -15.96
CA PHE A 95 -5.47 7.64 -15.02
C PHE A 95 -6.38 6.53 -14.49
N ARG A 96 -6.58 5.43 -15.22
CA ARG A 96 -7.37 4.29 -14.71
C ARG A 96 -6.63 3.59 -13.58
N THR A 97 -5.38 3.21 -13.80
CA THR A 97 -4.52 2.58 -12.78
C THR A 97 -4.39 3.49 -11.55
N TRP A 98 -4.13 4.78 -11.76
CA TRP A 98 -3.97 5.75 -10.67
C TRP A 98 -5.28 5.98 -9.90
N GLY A 99 -6.41 6.05 -10.62
CA GLY A 99 -7.74 6.15 -10.02
C GLY A 99 -8.11 4.91 -9.21
N LEU A 100 -7.82 3.71 -9.72
CA LEU A 100 -8.02 2.46 -8.99
C LEU A 100 -7.15 2.39 -7.73
N LEU A 101 -5.87 2.77 -7.80
CA LEU A 101 -5.01 2.84 -6.62
C LEU A 101 -5.58 3.77 -5.56
N ALA A 102 -6.04 4.96 -5.96
CA ALA A 102 -6.61 5.94 -5.04
C ALA A 102 -7.91 5.43 -4.38
N ILE A 103 -8.84 4.87 -5.17
CA ILE A 103 -10.10 4.32 -4.66
C ILE A 103 -9.83 3.12 -3.76
N SER A 104 -8.96 2.18 -4.18
CA SER A 104 -8.58 1.01 -3.40
C SER A 104 -7.93 1.41 -2.07
N PHE A 105 -7.09 2.45 -2.06
CA PHE A 105 -6.56 3.01 -0.82
C PHE A 105 -7.68 3.49 0.11
N VAL A 106 -8.61 4.33 -0.38
CA VAL A 106 -9.72 4.86 0.45
C VAL A 106 -10.59 3.72 0.98
N VAL A 107 -10.97 2.78 0.12
CA VAL A 107 -11.78 1.61 0.52
C VAL A 107 -11.04 0.77 1.56
N SER A 108 -9.76 0.48 1.36
CA SER A 108 -8.96 -0.28 2.34
C SER A 108 -8.92 0.39 3.69
N LEU A 109 -8.73 1.72 3.73
CA LEU A 109 -8.68 2.48 4.98
C LEU A 109 -10.03 2.41 5.71
N LEU A 110 -11.13 2.68 5.00
CA LEU A 110 -12.47 2.65 5.56
C LEU A 110 -12.84 1.26 6.07
N VAL A 111 -12.53 0.21 5.30
CA VAL A 111 -12.77 -1.19 5.69
C VAL A 111 -11.91 -1.57 6.89
N GLY A 112 -10.62 -1.23 6.91
CA GLY A 112 -9.74 -1.52 8.04
C GLY A 112 -10.24 -0.89 9.35
N VAL A 113 -10.66 0.37 9.29
CA VAL A 113 -11.22 1.09 10.45
C VAL A 113 -12.59 0.52 10.85
N ALA A 114 -13.47 0.26 9.88
CA ALA A 114 -14.79 -0.31 10.16
C ALA A 114 -14.67 -1.69 10.82
N LEU A 115 -13.79 -2.56 10.30
CA LEU A 115 -13.53 -3.87 10.90
C LEU A 115 -12.98 -3.73 12.31
N PHE A 116 -12.06 -2.80 12.57
CA PHE A 116 -11.57 -2.54 13.92
C PHE A 116 -12.72 -2.26 14.90
N TYR A 117 -13.61 -1.33 14.56
CA TYR A 117 -14.74 -0.97 15.42
C TYR A 117 -15.82 -2.06 15.54
N ILE A 118 -16.13 -2.74 14.44
CA ILE A 118 -17.11 -3.82 14.44
C ILE A 118 -16.61 -4.96 15.32
N VAL A 119 -15.36 -5.39 15.13
CA VAL A 119 -14.79 -6.52 15.88
C VAL A 119 -14.70 -6.18 17.37
N ASP A 120 -14.20 -4.99 17.73
CA ASP A 120 -14.16 -4.52 19.12
C ASP A 120 -15.55 -4.57 19.78
N LYS A 121 -16.60 -4.18 19.04
CA LYS A 121 -17.99 -4.20 19.53
C LYS A 121 -18.56 -5.61 19.70
N ILE A 122 -18.30 -6.53 18.76
CA ILE A 122 -18.86 -7.89 18.80
C ILE A 122 -18.09 -8.82 19.75
N THR A 123 -16.83 -8.52 20.08
CA THR A 123 -16.02 -9.28 21.04
C THR A 123 -15.80 -8.48 22.33
N PRO A 124 -16.82 -8.22 23.17
CA PRO A 124 -16.66 -7.34 24.35
C PRO A 124 -15.68 -7.88 25.40
N LYS A 125 -15.33 -9.17 25.35
CA LYS A 125 -14.31 -9.77 26.21
C LYS A 125 -12.86 -9.51 25.73
N ILE A 126 -12.68 -9.02 24.50
CA ILE A 126 -11.39 -8.70 23.91
C ILE A 126 -11.41 -7.20 23.59
N PRO A 127 -10.98 -6.32 24.50
CA PRO A 127 -10.98 -4.88 24.28
C PRO A 127 -9.83 -4.48 23.36
N PHE A 128 -10.09 -4.24 22.08
CA PHE A 128 -9.07 -3.93 21.08
C PHE A 128 -8.38 -2.61 21.39
N ALA A 129 -9.09 -1.67 22.03
CA ALA A 129 -8.50 -0.42 22.52
C ALA A 129 -7.31 -0.62 23.50
N ASN A 130 -7.14 -1.82 24.10
CA ASN A 130 -6.00 -2.12 24.95
C ASN A 130 -4.66 -2.22 24.19
N ILE A 131 -4.64 -2.27 22.85
CA ILE A 131 -3.37 -2.28 22.10
C ILE A 131 -2.51 -1.05 22.39
N LYS A 132 -3.11 0.07 22.80
CA LYS A 132 -2.38 1.27 23.27
C LYS A 132 -1.54 1.05 24.50
N LYS A 133 -1.67 -0.06 25.23
CA LYS A 133 -0.91 -0.34 26.46
C LYS A 133 0.47 -0.94 26.18
N SER A 134 0.71 -1.41 24.96
CA SER A 134 1.96 -2.04 24.57
C SER A 134 2.47 -1.46 23.25
N PRO A 135 3.68 -0.87 23.23
CA PRO A 135 4.38 -0.48 22.00
C PRO A 135 4.39 -1.58 20.94
N LEU A 136 4.72 -2.80 21.36
CA LEU A 136 4.75 -3.97 20.49
C LEU A 136 3.38 -4.27 19.85
N ALA A 137 2.30 -4.17 20.61
CA ALA A 137 0.95 -4.37 20.08
C ALA A 137 0.58 -3.28 19.05
N ALA A 138 0.95 -2.03 19.30
CA ALA A 138 0.77 -0.94 18.32
C ALA A 138 1.59 -1.19 17.04
N GLY A 139 2.83 -1.66 17.16
CA GLY A 139 3.69 -2.05 16.05
C GLY A 139 3.10 -3.19 15.21
N ILE A 140 2.62 -4.26 15.86
CA ILE A 140 1.96 -5.38 15.19
C ILE A 140 0.69 -4.94 14.46
N HIS A 141 -0.10 -4.04 15.05
CA HIS A 141 -1.31 -3.52 14.42
C HIS A 141 -1.00 -2.75 13.13
N ILE A 142 -0.05 -1.82 13.16
CA ILE A 142 0.35 -1.07 11.97
C ILE A 142 1.04 -1.97 10.94
N PHE A 143 1.85 -2.93 11.37
CA PHE A 143 2.41 -3.96 10.50
C PHE A 143 1.29 -4.70 9.74
N GLY A 144 0.27 -5.18 10.45
CA GLY A 144 -0.87 -5.86 9.85
C GLY A 144 -1.64 -4.98 8.86
N TYR A 145 -1.84 -3.71 9.20
CA TYR A 145 -2.46 -2.74 8.28
C TYR A 145 -1.63 -2.53 7.01
N LEU A 146 -0.31 -2.39 7.11
CA LEU A 146 0.57 -2.20 5.94
C LEU A 146 0.53 -3.41 5.02
N VAL A 147 0.51 -4.62 5.57
CA VAL A 147 0.34 -5.86 4.79
C VAL A 147 -1.02 -5.87 4.09
N PHE A 148 -2.10 -5.58 4.81
CA PHE A 148 -3.45 -5.52 4.26
C PHE A 148 -3.58 -4.49 3.13
N LEU A 149 -3.08 -3.27 3.35
CA LEU A 149 -3.06 -2.21 2.34
C LEU A 149 -2.23 -2.64 1.13
N GLY A 150 -1.06 -3.25 1.34
CA GLY A 150 -0.19 -3.73 0.27
C GLY A 150 -0.86 -4.77 -0.63
N LEU A 151 -1.61 -5.71 -0.04
CA LEU A 151 -2.37 -6.70 -0.78
C LEU A 151 -3.47 -6.06 -1.65
N ILE A 152 -4.17 -5.06 -1.12
CA ILE A 152 -5.22 -4.36 -1.86
C ILE A 152 -4.63 -3.54 -3.01
N LEU A 153 -3.53 -2.80 -2.78
CA LEU A 153 -2.88 -2.06 -3.85
C LEU A 153 -2.25 -2.98 -4.90
N HIS A 154 -1.68 -4.11 -4.47
CA HIS A 154 -1.21 -5.15 -5.38
C HIS A 154 -2.33 -5.65 -6.30
N ALA A 155 -3.50 -5.97 -5.73
CA ALA A 155 -4.66 -6.41 -6.51
C ALA A 155 -5.16 -5.31 -7.46
N ALA A 156 -5.15 -4.04 -7.04
CA ALA A 156 -5.52 -2.91 -7.89
C ALA A 156 -4.58 -2.72 -9.09
N LEU A 157 -3.30 -3.08 -8.91
CA LEU A 157 -2.29 -3.01 -9.97
C LEU A 157 -2.36 -4.19 -10.95
N THR A 158 -2.75 -5.37 -10.48
CA THR A 158 -2.76 -6.61 -11.30
C THR A 158 -4.13 -6.98 -11.85
N GLY A 159 -5.20 -6.36 -11.35
CA GLY A 159 -6.57 -6.63 -11.79
C GLY A 159 -6.78 -6.25 -13.26
N PRO A 160 -7.53 -7.07 -14.04
CA PRO A 160 -7.88 -6.71 -15.41
C PRO A 160 -8.80 -5.48 -15.42
N LEU A 161 -8.46 -4.51 -16.27
CA LEU A 161 -9.20 -3.27 -16.52
C LEU A 161 -10.10 -3.38 -17.76
#